data_AF-A0A9D7EBZ8-F1
#
_entry.id   AF-A0A9D7EBZ8-F1
#
_cell.length_a   1.000
_cell.length_b   1.000
_cell.length_c   1.000
_cell.angle_alpha   90.00
_cell.angle_beta   90.00
_cell.angle_gamma   90.00
#
_symmetry.space_group_name_H-M   'P 1'
#
loop_
_entity.id
_entity.type
_entity.pdbx_description
1 polymer ?
#
loop_
_entity_poly.entity_id
_entity_poly.type
_entity_poly.pdbx_seq_one_letter_code
_entity_poly.pdbx_strand_id
1 'polypeptide(L)'
;MRQAVDHAAHYLPIQGPIGVFIHHNTLHAFQHLPFEEAVVKAAELFGTEPFMQEQAYRSELARGRVREEDLIAVLEQEENANVVPGLLDRRRLRYVMLVPGLRAVEGQRIEWLLGEGGWSRSFRNDLPAEARASLANDDPRTM
;
A
#
# COMPACT_ATOMS: atom_id res chain seq x y z
N MET A 1 -31.31 14.39 -38.64
CA MET A 1 -30.65 13.57 -37.59
C MET A 1 -30.25 14.40 -36.38
N ARG A 2 -29.49 15.50 -36.53
CA ARG A 2 -29.11 16.40 -35.42
C ARG A 2 -30.29 16.93 -34.58
N GLN A 3 -31.32 17.47 -35.23
CA GLN A 3 -32.53 17.95 -34.54
C GLN A 3 -33.26 16.89 -33.69
N ALA A 4 -33.24 15.62 -34.13
CA ALA A 4 -33.87 14.54 -33.37
C ALA A 4 -33.06 14.18 -32.12
N VAL A 5 -31.73 14.27 -32.19
CA VAL A 5 -30.83 14.05 -31.05
C VAL A 5 -30.94 15.21 -30.04
N ASP A 6 -30.97 16.45 -30.52
CA ASP A 6 -31.11 17.64 -29.67
C ASP A 6 -32.47 17.66 -28.94
N HIS A 7 -33.54 17.26 -29.63
CA HIS A 7 -34.88 17.14 -29.03
C HIS A 7 -34.93 16.03 -27.97
N ALA A 8 -34.30 14.87 -28.22
CA ALA A 8 -34.24 13.78 -27.25
C ALA A 8 -33.38 14.13 -26.01
N ALA A 9 -32.28 14.86 -26.20
CA ALA A 9 -31.40 15.28 -25.11
C ALA A 9 -32.10 16.16 -24.07
N HIS A 10 -33.09 16.96 -24.48
CA HIS A 10 -33.90 17.79 -23.58
C HIS A 10 -34.73 16.96 -22.57
N TYR A 11 -35.06 15.71 -22.92
CA TYR A 11 -35.84 14.81 -22.06
C TYR A 11 -34.99 13.80 -21.30
N LEU A 12 -33.68 13.77 -21.55
CA LEU A 12 -32.77 12.96 -20.75
C LEU A 12 -32.49 13.66 -19.42
N PRO A 13 -32.49 12.94 -18.29
CA PRO A 13 -32.07 13.53 -17.04
C PRO A 13 -30.63 14.05 -17.18
N ILE A 14 -30.40 15.29 -16.72
CA ILE A 14 -29.08 15.94 -16.72
C ILE A 14 -28.06 15.11 -15.94
N GLN A 15 -28.55 14.32 -14.98
CA GLN A 15 -27.76 13.35 -14.23
C GLN A 15 -27.99 11.96 -14.83
N GLY A 16 -26.89 11.29 -15.21
CA GLY A 16 -26.94 9.87 -15.56
C GLY A 16 -27.45 9.02 -14.40
N PRO A 17 -27.87 7.76 -14.64
CA PRO A 17 -28.39 6.89 -13.60
C PRO A 17 -27.37 6.76 -12.45
N ILE A 18 -27.76 7.25 -11.27
CA ILE A 18 -26.95 7.14 -10.06
C ILE A 18 -26.98 5.67 -9.62
N GLY A 19 -25.91 4.93 -9.91
CA GLY A 19 -25.83 3.49 -9.61
C GLY A 19 -25.79 3.18 -8.11
N VAL A 20 -25.23 4.07 -7.30
CA VAL A 20 -25.21 4.00 -5.83
C VAL A 20 -25.26 5.42 -5.27
N PHE A 21 -26.23 5.69 -4.39
CA PHE A 21 -26.29 6.94 -3.64
C PHE A 21 -26.11 6.65 -2.15
N ILE A 22 -25.04 7.19 -1.55
CA ILE A 22 -24.81 7.10 -0.11
C ILE A 22 -25.34 8.41 0.48
N HIS A 23 -26.56 8.37 1.03
CA HIS A 23 -27.22 9.57 1.54
C HIS A 23 -26.48 10.22 2.71
N HIS A 24 -25.79 9.41 3.53
CA HIS A 24 -25.03 9.89 4.69
C HIS A 24 -23.67 9.23 4.73
N ASN A 25 -22.62 10.03 4.51
CA ASN A 25 -21.27 9.63 4.83
C ASN A 25 -21.13 9.60 6.36
N THR A 26 -20.85 8.43 6.93
CA THR A 26 -20.65 8.25 8.38
C THR A 26 -19.55 9.15 8.94
N LEU A 27 -18.60 9.58 8.09
CA LEU A 27 -17.54 10.53 8.45
C LEU A 27 -17.99 12.00 8.42
N HIS A 28 -19.24 12.32 8.08
CA HIS A 28 -19.72 13.71 7.98
C HIS A 28 -19.50 14.50 9.28
N ALA A 29 -19.69 13.86 10.44
CA ALA A 29 -19.44 14.50 11.74
C ALA A 29 -17.96 14.87 11.95
N PHE A 30 -17.04 14.26 11.20
CA PHE A 30 -15.59 14.42 11.30
C PHE A 30 -14.99 15.17 10.10
N GLN A 31 -15.82 15.72 9.19
CA GLN A 31 -15.35 16.36 7.94
C GLN A 31 -14.46 17.59 8.14
N HIS A 32 -14.41 18.12 9.36
CA HIS A 32 -13.57 19.25 9.74
C HIS A 32 -12.13 18.83 10.09
N LEU A 33 -11.85 17.53 10.13
CA LEU A 33 -10.54 16.96 10.43
C LEU A 33 -9.85 16.50 9.14
N PRO A 34 -8.50 16.42 9.12
CA PRO A 34 -7.77 15.66 8.12
C PRO A 34 -8.31 14.23 8.02
N PHE A 35 -8.26 13.64 6.82
CA PHE A 35 -8.88 12.35 6.55
C PHE A 35 -8.41 11.25 7.51
N GLU A 36 -7.10 11.16 7.75
CA GLU A 36 -6.47 10.17 8.62
C GLU A 36 -6.97 10.30 10.06
N GLU A 37 -7.09 11.53 10.56
CA GLU A 37 -7.63 11.79 11.89
C GLU A 37 -9.13 11.48 11.96
N ALA A 38 -9.88 11.81 10.90
CA ALA A 38 -11.31 11.59 10.83
C ALA A 38 -11.65 10.09 10.91
N VAL A 39 -10.95 9.24 10.13
CA VAL A 39 -11.20 7.80 10.13
C VAL A 39 -10.81 7.14 11.45
N VAL A 40 -9.71 7.58 12.08
CA VAL A 40 -9.29 7.07 13.40
C VAL A 40 -10.32 7.42 14.48
N LYS A 41 -10.75 8.69 14.56
CA LYS A 41 -11.77 9.09 15.55
C LYS A 41 -13.12 8.42 15.30
N ALA A 42 -13.51 8.26 14.04
CA ALA A 42 -14.73 7.53 13.70
C ALA A 42 -14.63 6.05 14.10
N ALA A 43 -13.48 5.40 13.85
CA ALA A 43 -13.23 4.02 14.23
C ALA A 43 -13.31 3.81 15.74
N GLU A 44 -12.72 4.70 16.53
CA GLU A 44 -12.84 4.69 18.00
C GLU A 44 -14.29 4.82 18.47
N LEU A 45 -15.06 5.73 17.87
CA LEU A 45 -16.46 5.95 18.24
C LEU A 45 -17.37 4.78 17.85
N PHE A 46 -17.15 4.19 16.67
CA PHE A 46 -18.04 3.18 16.08
C PHE A 46 -17.56 1.74 16.29
N GLY A 47 -16.37 1.53 16.87
CA GLY A 47 -15.79 0.20 17.08
C GLY A 47 -15.44 -0.51 15.77
N THR A 48 -14.90 0.23 14.80
CA THR A 48 -14.53 -0.30 13.47
C THR A 48 -13.03 -0.17 13.22
N GLU A 49 -12.53 -0.77 12.13
CA GLU A 49 -11.16 -0.55 11.68
C GLU A 49 -11.09 0.73 10.80
N PRO A 50 -10.16 1.67 11.07
CA PRO A 50 -10.07 2.93 10.32
C PRO A 50 -9.44 2.75 8.92
N PHE A 51 -8.63 1.71 8.75
CA PHE A 51 -7.89 1.42 7.53
C PHE A 51 -8.06 -0.04 7.12
N MET A 52 -7.73 -0.34 5.86
CA MET A 52 -7.69 -1.72 5.41
C MET A 52 -6.50 -2.45 6.03
N GLN A 53 -6.58 -3.78 6.10
CA GLN A 53 -5.44 -4.61 6.44
C GLN A 53 -4.33 -4.46 5.38
N GLU A 54 -3.06 -4.60 5.78
CA GLU A 54 -1.89 -4.45 4.88
C GLU A 54 -2.04 -5.31 3.60
N GLN A 55 -2.56 -6.53 3.75
CA GLN A 55 -2.78 -7.45 2.64
C GLN A 55 -3.71 -6.88 1.55
N ALA A 56 -4.68 -6.05 1.93
CA ALA A 56 -5.57 -5.39 0.97
C ALA A 56 -4.78 -4.37 0.14
N TYR A 57 -4.01 -3.48 0.77
CA TYR A 57 -3.16 -2.51 0.07
C TYR A 57 -2.15 -3.20 -0.85
N ARG A 58 -1.54 -4.31 -0.42
CA ARG A 58 -0.65 -5.11 -1.27
C ARG A 58 -1.36 -5.71 -2.48
N SER A 59 -2.62 -6.11 -2.32
CA SER A 59 -3.44 -6.60 -3.44
C SER A 59 -3.77 -5.46 -4.41
N GLU A 60 -4.04 -4.25 -3.91
CA GLU A 60 -4.26 -3.07 -4.74
C GLU A 60 -3.01 -2.65 -5.52
N LEU A 61 -1.83 -2.79 -4.90
CA LEU A 61 -0.53 -2.57 -5.55
C LEU A 61 -0.30 -3.61 -6.66
N ALA A 62 -0.50 -4.89 -6.37
CA ALA A 62 -0.30 -5.99 -7.32
C ALA A 62 -1.20 -5.88 -8.56
N ARG A 63 -2.41 -5.33 -8.43
CA ARG A 63 -3.32 -5.11 -9.57
C ARG A 63 -3.18 -3.74 -10.23
N GLY A 64 -2.22 -2.91 -9.79
CA GLY A 64 -1.92 -1.61 -10.36
C GLY A 64 -2.94 -0.50 -10.04
N ARG A 65 -3.77 -0.66 -9.01
CA ARG A 65 -4.61 0.44 -8.50
C ARG A 65 -3.80 1.41 -7.67
N VAL A 66 -2.96 0.87 -6.77
CA VAL A 66 -1.86 1.63 -6.17
C VAL A 66 -0.67 1.39 -7.08
N ARG A 67 0.04 2.43 -7.48
CA ARG A 67 1.21 2.30 -8.35
C ARG A 67 2.48 2.54 -7.56
N GLU A 68 3.58 1.96 -8.02
CA GLU A 68 4.89 2.22 -7.42
C GLU A 68 5.28 3.70 -7.50
N GLU A 69 4.89 4.39 -8.58
CA GLU A 69 5.08 5.84 -8.74
C GLU A 69 4.37 6.66 -7.64
N ASP A 70 3.17 6.22 -7.21
CA ASP A 70 2.44 6.86 -6.11
C ASP A 70 3.20 6.70 -4.79
N LEU A 71 3.75 5.51 -4.54
CA LEU A 71 4.55 5.23 -3.34
C LEU A 71 5.82 6.08 -3.32
N ILE A 72 6.52 6.16 -4.45
CA ILE A 72 7.73 6.99 -4.58
C ILE A 72 7.38 8.46 -4.31
N ALA A 73 6.32 8.97 -4.92
CA ALA A 73 5.88 10.36 -4.75
C ALA A 73 5.56 10.71 -3.29
N VAL A 74 4.98 9.79 -2.52
CA VAL A 74 4.74 9.97 -1.07
C VAL A 74 6.07 9.92 -0.30
N LEU A 75 6.93 8.95 -0.57
CA LEU A 75 8.22 8.82 0.12
C LEU A 75 9.15 10.02 -0.12
N GLU A 76 9.05 10.67 -1.28
CA GLU A 76 9.79 11.89 -1.59
C GLU A 76 9.38 13.10 -0.74
N GLN A 77 8.16 13.11 -0.22
CA GLN A 77 7.65 14.16 0.68
C GLN A 77 8.11 13.98 2.13
N GLU A 78 8.58 12.79 2.49
CA GLU A 78 9.04 12.48 3.85
C GLU A 78 10.50 12.90 4.07
N GLU A 79 10.85 13.23 5.32
CA GLU A 79 12.24 13.48 5.70
C GLU A 79 13.12 12.26 5.43
N ASN A 80 14.22 12.47 4.69
CA ASN A 80 15.21 11.45 4.46
C ASN A 80 16.32 11.49 5.52
N ALA A 81 16.89 10.33 5.82
CA ALA A 81 18.02 10.21 6.71
C ALA A 81 18.87 9.00 6.32
N ASN A 82 20.18 9.09 6.52
CA ASN A 82 21.06 7.94 6.38
C ASN A 82 20.73 6.92 7.48
N VAL A 83 20.44 5.69 7.08
CA VAL A 83 20.30 4.54 7.98
C VAL A 83 21.65 3.83 8.05
N VAL A 84 22.25 3.57 6.89
CA VAL A 84 23.62 3.10 6.73
C VAL A 84 24.34 4.08 5.79
N PRO A 85 25.30 4.87 6.28
CA PRO A 85 25.98 5.88 5.48
C PRO A 85 26.56 5.29 4.19
N GLY A 86 26.23 5.89 3.04
CA GLY A 86 26.72 5.47 1.73
C GLY A 86 26.04 4.22 1.13
N LEU A 87 25.14 3.57 1.86
CA LEU A 87 24.48 2.33 1.41
C LEU A 87 22.95 2.42 1.41
N LEU A 88 22.36 2.94 2.50
CA LEU A 88 20.93 2.87 2.71
C LEU A 88 20.41 4.13 3.41
N ASP A 89 19.43 4.77 2.78
CA ASP A 89 18.67 5.86 3.39
C ASP A 89 17.25 5.41 3.78
N ARG A 90 16.57 6.26 4.54
CA ARG A 90 15.23 5.98 5.10
C ARG A 90 14.21 5.75 3.99
N ARG A 91 14.24 6.56 2.94
CA ARG A 91 13.28 6.45 1.82
C ARG A 91 13.46 5.13 1.09
N ARG A 92 14.70 4.77 0.78
CA ARG A 92 15.02 3.50 0.12
C ARG A 92 14.65 2.32 1.00
N LEU A 93 14.93 2.38 2.31
CA LEU A 93 14.50 1.36 3.27
C LEU A 93 12.98 1.18 3.25
N ARG A 94 12.21 2.28 3.35
CA ARG A 94 10.74 2.22 3.31
C ARG A 94 10.22 1.66 1.99
N TYR A 95 10.78 2.09 0.86
CA TYR A 95 10.42 1.56 -0.45
C TYR A 95 10.61 0.03 -0.52
N VAL A 96 11.76 -0.50 -0.08
CA VAL A 96 12.01 -1.94 -0.10
C VAL A 96 11.16 -2.72 0.93
N MET A 97 10.68 -2.06 1.98
CA MET A 97 9.71 -2.64 2.92
C MET A 97 8.30 -2.69 2.33
N LEU A 98 7.90 -1.70 1.53
CA LEU A 98 6.54 -1.57 1.00
C LEU A 98 6.32 -2.36 -0.30
N VAL A 99 7.24 -2.25 -1.27
CA VAL A 99 7.03 -2.79 -2.63
C VAL A 99 7.28 -4.30 -2.70
N PRO A 100 8.49 -4.82 -2.38
CA PRO A 100 8.66 -6.25 -2.11
C PRO A 100 7.76 -6.73 -0.97
N GLY A 101 7.37 -5.85 -0.04
CA GLY A 101 6.65 -6.18 1.18
C GLY A 101 7.53 -6.92 2.20
N LEU A 102 7.01 -7.22 3.38
CA LEU A 102 7.67 -8.10 4.35
C LEU A 102 7.10 -9.53 4.28
N ARG A 103 7.88 -10.53 4.75
CA ARG A 103 7.33 -11.86 4.98
C ARG A 103 6.37 -11.78 6.16
N ALA A 104 5.11 -12.15 5.96
CA ALA A 104 4.18 -12.31 7.07
C ALA A 104 4.69 -13.41 7.99
N VAL A 105 4.88 -13.10 9.27
CA VAL A 105 5.34 -14.05 10.27
C VAL A 105 4.59 -13.83 11.56
N GLU A 106 4.19 -14.92 12.20
CA GLU A 106 3.74 -14.86 13.58
C GLU A 106 4.97 -14.63 14.46
N GLY A 107 4.96 -13.57 15.28
CA GLY A 107 6.13 -13.16 16.07
C GLY A 107 6.72 -14.30 16.91
N GLN A 108 5.86 -15.16 17.45
CA GLN A 108 6.25 -16.33 18.25
C GLN A 108 7.05 -17.38 17.47
N ARG A 109 7.00 -17.38 16.14
CA ARG A 109 7.75 -18.32 15.28
C ARG A 109 9.08 -17.78 14.78
N ILE A 110 9.41 -16.51 15.05
CA ILE A 110 10.60 -15.87 14.49
C ILE A 110 11.88 -16.61 14.87
N GLU A 111 12.06 -16.92 16.15
CA GLU A 111 13.27 -17.62 16.64
C GLU A 111 13.44 -18.99 15.99
N TRP A 112 12.37 -19.79 15.95
CA TRP A 112 12.40 -21.10 15.30
C TRP A 112 12.69 -20.98 13.80
N LEU A 113 12.08 -20.02 13.10
CA LEU A 113 12.30 -19.81 11.67
C LEU A 113 13.75 -19.40 11.35
N LEU A 114 14.38 -18.60 12.22
CA LEU A 114 15.77 -18.18 12.08
C LEU A 114 16.76 -19.32 12.35
N GLY A 115 16.51 -20.12 13.39
CA GLY A 115 17.38 -21.23 13.79
C GLY A 115 17.20 -22.49 12.93
N GLU A 116 15.98 -23.04 12.94
CA GLU A 116 15.66 -24.34 12.36
C GLU A 116 14.88 -24.23 11.05
N GLY A 117 13.97 -23.27 10.93
CA GLY A 117 13.12 -23.05 9.75
C GLY A 117 13.84 -22.49 8.52
N GLY A 118 15.17 -22.40 8.56
CA GLY A 118 16.01 -22.17 7.39
C GLY A 118 15.93 -20.76 6.81
N TRP A 119 15.36 -19.77 7.50
CA TRP A 119 15.33 -18.37 7.01
C TRP A 119 16.71 -17.73 6.92
N SER A 120 17.66 -18.19 7.73
CA SER A 120 19.08 -17.83 7.64
C SER A 120 19.78 -18.42 6.41
N ARG A 121 19.17 -19.44 5.77
CA ARG A 121 19.76 -20.21 4.67
C ARG A 121 18.94 -20.14 3.38
N SER A 122 17.81 -19.43 3.37
CA SER A 122 16.91 -19.37 2.22
C SER A 122 16.33 -17.98 1.99
N PHE A 123 16.50 -17.52 0.75
CA PHE A 123 15.87 -16.31 0.26
C PHE A 123 14.36 -16.49 0.07
N ARG A 124 13.64 -15.38 -0.08
CA ARG A 124 12.21 -15.46 -0.38
C ARG A 124 11.99 -16.09 -1.75
N ASN A 125 10.89 -16.83 -1.88
CA ASN A 125 10.58 -17.55 -3.11
C ASN A 125 10.04 -16.63 -4.23
N ASP A 126 9.58 -15.44 -3.88
CA ASP A 126 9.10 -14.41 -4.81
C ASP A 126 10.21 -13.48 -5.33
N LEU A 127 11.47 -13.73 -4.94
CA LEU A 127 12.60 -13.03 -5.52
C LEU A 127 12.90 -13.54 -6.94
N PRO A 128 13.16 -12.64 -7.90
CA PRO A 128 13.67 -13.02 -9.22
C PRO A 128 14.89 -13.94 -9.09
N ALA A 129 15.02 -14.91 -10.01
CA ALA A 129 16.12 -15.89 -9.98
C ALA A 129 17.50 -15.20 -10.00
N GLU A 130 17.63 -14.11 -10.78
CA GLU A 130 18.84 -13.30 -10.88
C GLU A 130 19.21 -12.65 -9.54
N ALA A 131 18.23 -12.07 -8.84
CA ALA A 131 18.44 -11.47 -7.52
C ALA A 131 18.89 -12.52 -6.49
N ARG A 132 18.29 -13.72 -6.52
CA ARG A 132 18.71 -14.84 -5.66
C ARG A 132 20.13 -15.30 -5.95
N ALA A 133 20.51 -15.39 -7.22
CA ALA A 133 21.86 -15.77 -7.63
C ALA A 133 22.90 -14.73 -7.21
N SER A 134 22.61 -13.43 -7.37
CA SER A 134 23.49 -12.35 -6.93
C SER A 134 23.71 -12.37 -5.42
N LEU A 135 22.64 -12.53 -4.63
CA LEU A 135 22.72 -12.55 -3.16
C LEU A 135 23.36 -13.84 -2.62
N ALA A 136 23.23 -14.97 -3.32
CA ALA A 136 23.86 -16.23 -2.92
C ALA A 136 25.39 -16.21 -3.11
N ASN A 137 25.89 -15.36 -4.00
CA ASN A 137 27.32 -15.18 -4.27
C ASN A 137 27.96 -14.07 -3.42
N ASP A 138 27.18 -13.36 -2.62
CA ASP A 138 27.63 -12.24 -1.78
C ASP A 138 28.06 -12.78 -0.40
N ASP A 139 29.36 -12.71 -0.08
CA ASP A 139 29.89 -13.05 1.26
C ASP A 139 30.05 -11.75 2.06
N PRO A 140 29.28 -11.53 3.15
CA PRO A 140 29.36 -10.32 3.97
C PRO A 140 30.76 -10.06 4.58
N ARG A 141 31.68 -11.04 4.53
CA ARG A 141 33.06 -10.92 4.99
C ARG A 141 34.01 -10.34 3.94
N THR A 142 33.54 -10.10 2.72
CA THR A 142 34.36 -9.61 1.60
C THR A 142 34.11 -8.13 1.26
N MET A 143 33.24 -7.45 2.01
CA MET A 143 33.01 -6.00 1.96
C MET A 143 33.77 -5.23 3.04
#